data_AF-X1IFV9-F1
#
_entry.id   AF-X1IFV9-F1
#
_cell.length_a   1.000
_cell.length_b   1.000
_cell.length_c   1.000
_cell.angle_alpha   90.00
_cell.angle_beta   90.00
_cell.angle_gamma   90.00
#
_symmetry.space_group_name_H-M   'P 1'
#
loop_
_entity.id
_entity.type
_entity.pdbx_description
1 polymer ?
#
loop_
_entity_poly.entity_id
_entity_poly.type
_entity_poly.pdbx_seq_one_letter_code
_entity_poly.pdbx_strand_id
1 'polypeptide(L)' 'SIKIDNQEIKLYNMEKTICDFVRLKFDIHVLKEALSDYLIHPKMDLDKLTRYAKILRVDKTIQKYLEVLI' A
#
# COMPACT_ATOMS: atom_id res chain seq x y z
N SER A 1 9.15 -4.25 -13.33
CA SER A 1 9.77 -3.06 -13.96
C SER A 1 9.10 -2.82 -15.30
N ILE A 2 8.96 -1.58 -15.73
CA ILE A 2 8.52 -1.24 -17.09
C ILE A 2 9.72 -0.63 -17.81
N LYS A 3 9.93 -0.99 -19.08
CA LYS A 3 10.93 -0.36 -19.95
C LYS A 3 10.27 0.79 -20.69
N ILE A 4 10.76 2.01 -20.46
CA ILE A 4 10.40 3.21 -21.22
C ILE A 4 11.71 3.77 -21.74
N ASP A 5 11.81 4.04 -23.05
CA ASP A 5 12.97 4.66 -23.69
C ASP A 5 14.33 4.02 -23.34
N ASN A 6 14.38 2.69 -23.37
CA ASN A 6 15.57 1.88 -23.06
C ASN A 6 16.08 2.01 -21.61
N GLN A 7 15.31 2.63 -20.70
CA GLN A 7 15.56 2.68 -19.27
C GLN A 7 14.60 1.75 -18.51
N GLU A 8 15.15 1.01 -17.54
CA GLU A 8 14.36 0.14 -16.68
C GLU A 8 13.86 0.91 -15.45
N ILE A 9 12.56 1.16 -15.40
CA ILE A 9 11.93 1.83 -14.26
C ILE A 9 11.47 0.77 -13.25
N LYS A 10 11.98 0.86 -12.02
CA LYS A 10 11.51 0.04 -10.90
C LYS A 10 10.18 0.58 -10.42
N LEU A 11 9.11 -0.20 -10.64
CA LEU A 11 7.80 0.08 -10.07
C LEU A 11 7.69 -0.56 -8.70
N TYR A 12 7.22 0.22 -7.74
CA TYR A 12 6.77 -0.32 -6.47
C TYR A 12 5.45 -1.08 -6.69
N ASN A 13 5.27 -2.14 -5.92
CA ASN A 13 4.00 -2.83 -5.86
C ASN A 13 3.00 -2.02 -5.01
N MET A 14 1.72 -2.29 -5.21
CA MET A 14 0.63 -1.54 -4.58
C MET A 14 0.71 -1.63 -3.05
N GLU A 15 1.11 -2.79 -2.53
CA GLU A 15 1.22 -3.04 -1.09
C GLU A 15 2.24 -2.12 -0.42
N LYS A 16 3.42 -1.96 -1.04
CA LYS A 16 4.44 -1.07 -0.53
C LYS A 16 3.98 0.38 -0.62
N THR A 17 3.31 0.75 -1.70
CA THR A 17 2.73 2.09 -1.87
C THR A 17 1.76 2.42 -0.73
N ILE A 18 0.79 1.54 -0.43
CA ILE A 18 -0.15 1.73 0.69
C ILE A 18 0.60 1.86 2.03
N CYS A 19 1.59 1.02 2.29
CA CYS A 19 2.39 1.13 3.51
C CYS A 19 3.20 2.44 3.56
N ASP A 20 3.64 2.94 2.42
CA ASP A 20 4.36 4.21 2.30
C ASP A 20 3.45 5.42 2.59
N PHE A 21 2.18 5.39 2.18
CA PHE A 21 1.20 6.43 2.55
C PHE A 21 1.12 6.58 4.08
N VAL A 22 1.06 5.47 4.81
CA VAL A 22 1.06 5.48 6.28
C VAL A 22 2.39 5.97 6.84
N ARG A 23 3.50 5.43 6.34
CA ARG A 23 4.85 5.72 6.84
C ARG A 23 5.22 7.20 6.68
N LEU A 24 4.85 7.80 5.55
CA LEU A 24 5.13 9.19 5.21
C LEU A 24 4.08 10.15 5.77
N LYS A 25 3.10 9.66 6.53
CA LYS A 25 2.05 10.45 7.19
C LYS A 25 1.27 11.32 6.19
N PHE A 26 0.86 10.72 5.08
CA PHE A 26 -0.04 11.37 4.14
C PHE A 26 -1.38 11.72 4.80
N ASP A 27 -2.11 12.63 4.16
CA ASP A 27 -3.45 13.01 4.58
C ASP A 27 -4.36 11.78 4.73
N ILE A 28 -5.18 11.78 5.78
CA ILE A 28 -6.00 10.64 6.16
C ILE A 28 -7.10 10.33 5.14
N HIS A 29 -7.64 11.35 4.46
CA HIS A 29 -8.64 11.16 3.42
C HIS A 29 -8.02 10.47 2.20
N VAL A 30 -6.82 10.90 1.80
CA VAL A 30 -6.06 10.30 0.69
C VAL A 30 -5.68 8.86 1.01
N LEU A 31 -5.22 8.58 2.23
CA LEU A 31 -4.91 7.22 2.66
C LEU A 31 -6.16 6.32 2.64
N LYS A 32 -7.30 6.83 3.11
CA LYS A 32 -8.56 6.08 3.13
C LYS A 32 -9.01 5.72 1.72
N GLU A 33 -8.99 6.69 0.81
CA GLU A 33 -9.34 6.49 -0.60
C GLU A 33 -8.39 5.46 -1.26
N ALA A 34 -7.08 5.65 -1.14
CA ALA A 34 -6.09 4.74 -1.70
C ALA A 34 -6.22 3.31 -1.15
N LEU A 35 -6.51 3.16 0.15
CA LEU A 35 -6.70 1.86 0.76
C LEU A 35 -8.02 1.21 0.31
N SER A 36 -9.11 1.97 0.20
CA SER A 36 -10.38 1.48 -0.34
C SER A 36 -10.22 1.00 -1.79
N ASP A 37 -9.52 1.76 -2.64
CA ASP A 37 -9.23 1.37 -4.01
C ASP A 37 -8.35 0.12 -4.09
N TYR A 38 -7.34 0.02 -3.21
CA TYR A 38 -6.53 -1.18 -3.07
C TYR A 38 -7.37 -2.40 -2.68
N LEU A 39 -8.34 -2.22 -1.77
CA LEU A 39 -9.17 -3.32 -1.27
C LEU A 39 -10.13 -3.91 -2.32
N ILE A 40 -10.49 -3.16 -3.35
CA ILE A 40 -11.33 -3.66 -4.45
C ILE A 40 -10.51 -4.14 -5.65
N HIS A 41 -9.18 -3.94 -5.64
CA HIS A 41 -8.34 -4.25 -6.78
C HIS A 41 -8.13 -5.77 -6.94
N PRO A 42 -8.35 -6.37 -8.13
CA PRO A 42 -8.36 -7.83 -8.32
C PRO A 42 -6.99 -8.51 -8.11
N LYS A 43 -5.90 -7.73 -8.08
CA LYS A 43 -4.53 -8.22 -7.84
C LYS A 43 -4.00 -7.89 -6.44
N MET A 44 -4.87 -7.43 -5.53
CA MET A 44 -4.51 -7.18 -4.14
C MET A 44 -4.02 -8.45 -3.47
N ASP A 45 -2.99 -8.32 -2.62
CA ASP A 45 -2.42 -9.40 -1.84
C ASP A 45 -2.26 -8.98 -0.37
N LEU A 46 -3.20 -9.41 0.48
CA LEU A 46 -3.23 -9.06 1.91
C LEU A 46 -2.02 -9.61 2.68
N ASP A 47 -1.47 -10.76 2.27
CA ASP A 47 -0.28 -11.33 2.89
C ASP A 47 0.96 -10.48 2.60
N LYS A 48 1.12 -10.03 1.35
CA LYS A 48 2.17 -9.07 0.98
C LYS A 48 1.98 -7.74 1.70
N LEU A 49 0.76 -7.20 1.77
CA LEU A 49 0.49 -5.95 2.50
C LEU A 49 0.94 -6.07 3.96
N THR A 50 0.50 -7.13 4.65
CA THR A 50 0.83 -7.38 6.05
C THR A 50 2.35 -7.55 6.24
N ARG A 51 3.02 -8.26 5.33
CA ARG A 51 4.47 -8.42 5.36
C ARG A 51 5.20 -7.09 5.21
N TYR A 52 4.82 -6.25 4.25
CA TYR A 52 5.42 -4.93 4.08
C TYR A 52 5.13 -4.02 5.27
N ALA A 53 3.91 -4.06 5.81
CA ALA A 53 3.54 -3.24 6.96
C ALA A 53 4.40 -3.58 8.18
N LYS A 54 4.72 -4.86 8.42
CA LYS A 54 5.67 -5.29 9.47
C LYS A 54 7.09 -4.80 9.21
N ILE A 55 7.60 -4.96 7.99
CA ILE A 55 8.95 -4.52 7.60
C ILE A 55 9.10 -3.00 7.81
N LEU A 56 8.07 -2.24 7.43
CA LEU A 56 8.03 -0.79 7.51
C LEU A 56 7.56 -0.26 8.88
N ARG A 57 7.20 -1.15 9.82
CA ARG A 57 6.72 -0.85 11.18
C ARG A 57 5.46 0.03 11.20
N VAL A 58 4.57 -0.18 10.24
CA VAL A 58 3.26 0.47 10.11
C VAL A 58 2.08 -0.52 10.24
N ASP A 59 2.39 -1.76 10.63
CA ASP A 59 1.46 -2.88 10.79
C ASP A 59 0.26 -2.54 11.68
N LYS A 60 0.48 -1.93 12.85
CA LYS A 60 -0.61 -1.54 13.76
C LYS A 60 -1.58 -0.56 13.14
N THR A 61 -1.08 0.38 12.34
CA THR A 61 -1.92 1.41 11.71
C THR A 61 -2.69 0.82 10.54
N ILE A 62 -2.02 0.04 9.69
CA ILE A 62 -2.67 -0.69 8.58
C ILE A 62 -3.78 -1.59 9.13
N GLN A 63 -3.52 -2.35 10.19
CA GLN A 63 -4.51 -3.24 10.80
C GLN A 63 -5.74 -2.47 11.29
N LYS A 64 -5.57 -1.33 11.98
CA LYS A 64 -6.69 -0.47 12.39
C LYS A 64 -7.53 0.02 11.21
N TYR A 65 -6.91 0.40 10.10
CA TYR A 65 -7.67 0.83 8.94
C TYR A 65 -8.42 -0.33 8.27
N LEU A 66 -7.81 -1.52 8.21
CA LEU A 66 -8.48 -2.72 7.69
C LEU A 66 -9.68 -3.10 8.55
N GLU A 67 -9.56 -3.06 9.89
CA GLU A 67 -10.66 -3.34 10.83
C GLU A 67 -11.85 -2.36 10.73
N VAL A 68 -11.63 -1.15 10.20
CA VAL A 68 -12.68 -0.13 10.03
C VAL A 68 -13.33 -0.20 8.65
N LEU A 69 -12.59 -0.64 7.63
CA LEU A 69 -13.04 -0.67 6.23
C LEU A 69 -13.67 -2.01 5.82
N ILE A 70 -13.40 -3.07 6.58
CA ILE A 70 -13.98 -4.42 6.43
C ILE A 70 -15.13 -4.58 7.42
#